data_AF-A0A820P7E6-F1
#
_entry.id   AF-A0A820P7E6-F1
#
_cell.length_a   1.000
_cell.length_b   1.000
_cell.length_c   1.000
_cell.angle_alpha   90.00
_cell.angle_beta   90.00
_cell.angle_gamma   90.00
#
_symmetry.space_group_name_H-M   'P 1'
#
loop_
_entity.id
_entity.type
_entity.pdbx_description
1 polymer ?
#
loop_
_entity_poly.entity_id
_entity_poly.type
_entity_poly.pdbx_seq_one_letter_code
_entity_poly.pdbx_strand_id
1 'polypeptide(L)'
;IDCLSRLFLFDEAQKLIDNYEKTNKPYLIMYMSLLSGARNNRNRHVSEKVYDRMKYLFPNEKQHLVSGAVLVSNIYSSFGEDQLATTFRSNQIKQLRTNATKGLSWM
;
A
#
# COMPACT_ATOMS: atom_id res chain seq x y z
N ILE A 1 -10.97 4.19 -10.56
CA ILE A 1 -9.71 4.42 -9.83
C ILE A 1 -8.49 4.20 -10.72
N ASP A 2 -8.32 3.01 -11.32
CA ASP A 2 -7.16 2.70 -12.18
C ASP A 2 -6.95 3.74 -13.31
N CYS A 3 -7.98 4.04 -14.11
CA CYS A 3 -7.88 5.03 -15.20
C CYS A 3 -7.40 6.41 -14.72
N LEU A 4 -7.99 6.94 -13.64
CA LEU A 4 -7.61 8.24 -13.07
C LEU A 4 -6.17 8.23 -12.56
N SER A 5 -5.77 7.15 -11.90
CA SER A 5 -4.42 7.02 -11.34
C SER A 5 -3.35 6.93 -12.43
N ARG A 6 -3.66 6.34 -13.59
CA ARG A 6 -2.79 6.36 -14.79
C ARG A 6 -2.67 7.74 -15.42
N LEU A 7 -3.68 8.59 -15.24
CA LEU A 7 -3.69 9.98 -15.72
C LEU A 7 -3.20 10.99 -14.67
N PHE A 8 -2.55 10.54 -13.60
CA PHE A 8 -2.04 11.40 -12.51
C PHE A 8 -3.13 12.17 -11.74
N LEU A 9 -4.40 11.82 -11.94
CA LEU A 9 -5.56 12.43 -11.30
C LEU A 9 -5.83 11.76 -9.94
N PHE A 10 -4.87 11.88 -9.03
CA PHE A 10 -4.89 11.18 -7.74
C PHE A 10 -5.95 11.74 -6.79
N ASP A 11 -6.19 13.05 -6.82
CA ASP A 11 -7.20 13.67 -5.97
C ASP A 11 -8.60 13.28 -6.40
N GLU A 12 -8.86 13.20 -7.71
CA GLU A 12 -10.11 12.69 -8.27
C GLU A 12 -10.30 11.22 -7.95
N ALA A 13 -9.24 10.42 -8.04
CA ALA A 13 -9.28 9.02 -7.65
C ALA A 13 -9.61 8.88 -6.16
N GLN A 14 -8.98 9.65 -5.28
CA GLN A 14 -9.27 9.64 -3.85
C GLN A 14 -10.71 10.08 -3.57
N LYS A 15 -11.20 11.16 -4.19
CA LYS A 15 -12.61 11.61 -4.06
C LYS A 15 -13.60 10.51 -4.43
N LEU A 16 -13.31 9.70 -5.45
CA LEU A 16 -14.16 8.56 -5.81
C LEU A 16 -14.16 7.47 -4.73
N ILE A 17 -13.00 7.17 -4.12
CA ILE A 17 -12.90 6.23 -2.99
C ILE A 17 -13.72 6.77 -1.81
N ASP A 18 -13.50 8.03 -1.45
CA ASP A 18 -14.19 8.66 -0.32
C ASP A 18 -15.71 8.68 -0.52
N ASN A 19 -16.18 8.97 -1.74
CA ASN A 19 -17.60 8.93 -2.07
C ASN A 19 -18.19 7.51 -2.00
N TYR A 20 -17.45 6.50 -2.45
CA TYR A 20 -17.87 5.10 -2.33
C TYR A 20 -17.99 4.67 -0.87
N GLU A 21 -17.02 5.06 -0.03
CA GLU A 21 -16.95 4.69 1.39
C GLU A 21 -18.01 5.38 2.26
N LYS A 22 -18.70 6.42 1.77
CA LYS A 22 -19.83 7.03 2.50
C LYS A 22 -20.96 6.05 2.78
N THR A 23 -21.16 5.08 1.89
CA THR A 23 -22.26 4.10 1.99
C THR A 23 -21.78 2.66 1.94
N ASN A 24 -20.50 2.43 1.67
CA ASN A 24 -19.93 1.09 1.50
C ASN A 24 -18.72 0.90 2.40
N LYS A 25 -18.41 -0.36 2.72
CA LYS A 25 -17.15 -0.67 3.41
C LYS A 25 -15.95 -0.39 2.51
N PRO A 26 -14.81 0.05 3.07
CA PRO A 26 -13.58 0.20 2.32
C PRO A 26 -13.24 -1.03 1.49
N TYR A 27 -12.81 -0.81 0.24
CA TYR A 27 -12.49 -1.89 -0.69
C TYR A 27 -11.02 -1.85 -1.08
N LEU A 28 -10.26 -2.85 -0.62
CA LEU A 28 -8.81 -2.94 -0.75
C LEU A 28 -8.32 -2.75 -2.19
N ILE A 29 -9.03 -3.30 -3.17
CA ILE A 29 -8.64 -3.25 -4.57
C ILE A 29 -8.57 -1.81 -5.09
N MET A 30 -9.45 -0.90 -4.61
CA MET A 30 -9.38 0.51 -4.99
C MET A 30 -8.07 1.15 -4.53
N TYR A 31 -7.64 0.86 -3.30
CA TYR A 31 -6.37 1.36 -2.77
C TYR A 31 -5.16 0.74 -3.49
N MET A 32 -5.21 -0.55 -3.83
CA MET A 32 -4.16 -1.20 -4.64
C MET A 32 -4.04 -0.59 -6.03
N SER A 33 -5.17 -0.29 -6.70
CA SER A 33 -5.16 0.41 -7.99
C SER A 33 -4.55 1.80 -7.88
N LEU A 34 -4.92 2.57 -6.85
CA LEU A 34 -4.37 3.90 -6.60
C LEU A 34 -2.87 3.87 -6.32
N LEU A 35 -2.43 2.94 -5.46
CA LEU A 35 -1.02 2.74 -5.13
C LEU A 35 -0.19 2.37 -6.38
N SER A 36 -0.71 1.49 -7.23
CA SER A 36 -0.06 1.09 -8.49
C SER A 36 0.13 2.29 -9.43
N GLY A 37 -0.90 3.12 -9.60
CA GLY A 37 -0.80 4.34 -10.41
C GLY A 37 0.19 5.36 -9.83
N ALA A 38 0.16 5.59 -8.52
CA ALA A 38 1.12 6.46 -7.85
C ALA A 38 2.57 5.99 -8.03
N ARG A 39 2.80 4.67 -7.96
CA ARG A 39 4.10 4.06 -8.25
C ARG A 39 4.53 4.21 -9.71
N ASN A 40 3.60 4.07 -10.67
CA ASN A 40 3.89 4.31 -12.09
C ASN A 40 4.45 5.71 -12.33
N ASN A 41 3.96 6.67 -11.56
CA ASN A 41 4.26 8.08 -11.69
C ASN A 41 5.35 8.54 -10.71
N ARG A 42 6.03 7.60 -10.04
CA ARG A 42 7.06 7.85 -9.02
C ARG A 42 6.60 8.84 -7.93
N ASN A 43 5.30 8.90 -7.64
CA ASN A 43 4.74 9.81 -6.64
C ASN A 43 4.86 9.19 -5.25
N ARG A 44 6.04 9.37 -4.64
CA ARG A 44 6.38 8.85 -3.31
C ARG A 44 5.35 9.24 -2.25
N HIS A 45 4.96 10.51 -2.21
CA HIS A 45 4.05 11.04 -1.19
C HIS A 45 2.68 10.34 -1.24
N VAL A 46 2.09 10.22 -2.43
CA VAL A 46 0.80 9.54 -2.60
C VAL A 46 0.93 8.05 -2.26
N SER A 47 2.00 7.40 -2.70
CA SER A 47 2.20 5.97 -2.44
C SER A 47 2.37 5.64 -0.95
N GLU A 48 3.14 6.44 -0.20
CA GLU A 48 3.28 6.29 1.24
C GLU A 48 1.93 6.51 1.95
N LYS A 49 1.23 7.61 1.61
CA LYS A 49 -0.08 7.94 2.18
C LYS A 49 -1.11 6.84 1.95
N VAL A 50 -1.19 6.31 0.73
CA VAL A 50 -2.12 5.22 0.36
C VAL A 50 -1.76 3.95 1.11
N TYR A 51 -0.46 3.61 1.18
CA TYR A 51 0.00 2.42 1.89
C TYR A 51 -0.28 2.50 3.39
N ASP A 52 -0.06 3.65 4.03
CA ASP A 52 -0.40 3.87 5.44
C ASP A 52 -1.90 3.72 5.69
N ARG A 53 -2.73 4.27 4.78
CA ARG A 53 -4.19 4.10 4.83
C ARG A 53 -4.59 2.63 4.70
N MET A 54 -3.93 1.87 3.82
CA MET A 54 -4.19 0.44 3.68
C MET A 54 -3.87 -0.35 4.95
N LYS A 55 -2.74 -0.05 5.64
CA LYS A 55 -2.40 -0.69 6.92
C LYS A 55 -3.47 -0.45 7.98
N TYR A 56 -4.01 0.77 8.03
CA TYR A 56 -5.05 1.15 8.98
C TYR A 56 -6.39 0.45 8.69
N LEU A 57 -6.82 0.43 7.43
CA LEU A 57 -8.13 -0.10 7.04
C LEU A 57 -8.16 -1.63 6.91
N PHE A 58 -7.04 -2.24 6.52
CA PHE A 58 -6.94 -3.65 6.17
C PHE A 58 -5.80 -4.37 6.91
N PRO A 59 -5.72 -4.30 8.25
CA PRO A 59 -4.59 -4.85 9.01
C PRO A 59 -4.44 -6.37 8.86
N ASN A 60 -5.52 -7.07 8.52
CA ASN A 60 -5.54 -8.52 8.34
C ASN A 60 -5.13 -8.98 6.93
N GLU A 61 -5.05 -8.05 5.97
CA GLU A 61 -4.72 -8.32 4.56
C GLU A 61 -3.20 -8.40 4.33
N LYS A 62 -2.51 -9.21 5.13
CA LYS A 62 -1.03 -9.23 5.19
C LYS A 62 -0.36 -9.42 3.83
N GLN A 63 -0.92 -10.28 2.97
CA GLN A 63 -0.35 -10.52 1.63
C GLN A 63 -0.39 -9.26 0.77
N HIS A 64 -1.52 -8.56 0.76
CA HIS A 64 -1.67 -7.30 0.03
C HIS A 64 -0.82 -6.18 0.62
N LEU A 65 -0.67 -6.13 1.95
CA LEU A 65 0.24 -5.18 2.61
C LEU A 65 1.71 -5.46 2.26
N VAL A 66 2.13 -6.73 2.14
CA VAL A 66 3.47 -7.07 1.64
C VAL A 66 3.64 -6.59 0.19
N SER A 67 2.67 -6.85 -0.68
CA SER A 67 2.70 -6.35 -2.07
C SER A 67 2.77 -4.82 -2.12
N GLY A 68 2.00 -4.13 -1.28
CA GLY A 68 2.04 -2.67 -1.15
C GLY A 68 3.41 -2.17 -0.70
N ALA A 69 4.03 -2.81 0.30
CA ALA A 69 5.37 -2.46 0.76
C ALA A 69 6.42 -2.59 -0.34
N VAL A 70 6.31 -3.62 -1.19
CA VAL A 70 7.18 -3.80 -2.37
C VAL A 70 6.96 -2.67 -3.37
N LEU A 71 5.72 -2.28 -3.66
CA LEU A 71 5.43 -1.17 -4.58
C LEU A 71 6.02 0.15 -4.09
N VAL A 72 5.88 0.47 -2.80
CA VAL A 72 6.48 1.67 -2.21
C VAL A 72 8.01 1.59 -2.25
N SER A 73 8.60 0.43 -1.89
CA SER A 73 10.04 0.16 -2.01
C SER A 73 10.59 0.42 -3.41
N ASN A 74 9.85 0.03 -4.45
CA ASN A 74 10.29 0.24 -5.84
C ASN A 74 10.36 1.73 -6.20
N ILE A 75 9.56 2.58 -5.56
CA ILE A 75 9.63 4.03 -5.76
C ILE A 75 10.93 4.58 -5.20
N TYR A 76 11.32 4.18 -3.99
CA TYR A 76 12.61 4.54 -3.40
C TYR A 76 13.78 4.15 -4.32
N SER A 77 13.80 2.90 -4.80
CA SER A 77 14.82 2.46 -5.77
C SER A 77 14.80 3.26 -7.07
N SER A 78 13.63 3.71 -7.54
CA SER A 78 13.54 4.55 -8.75
C SER A 78 14.16 5.95 -8.61
N PHE A 79 14.43 6.39 -7.37
CA PHE A 79 15.16 7.60 -7.03
C PHE A 79 16.64 7.34 -6.67
N GLY A 80 17.12 6.09 -6.82
CA GLY A 80 18.48 5.69 -6.43
C GLY A 80 18.64 5.47 -4.92
N GLU A 81 17.55 5.44 -4.15
CA GLU A 81 17.55 5.28 -2.70
C GLU A 81 17.47 3.79 -2.28
N ASP A 82 18.34 2.95 -2.83
CA ASP A 82 18.23 1.48 -2.69
C ASP A 82 18.40 0.97 -1.25
N GLN A 83 19.21 1.65 -0.44
CA GLN A 83 19.33 1.35 0.98
C GLN A 83 18.03 1.66 1.74
N LEU A 84 17.35 2.76 1.40
CA LEU A 84 16.06 3.11 1.98
C LEU A 84 14.97 2.14 1.52
N ALA A 85 14.97 1.76 0.23
CA ALA A 85 14.07 0.76 -0.32
C ALA A 85 14.17 -0.57 0.46
N THR A 86 15.40 -1.07 0.63
CA THR A 86 15.67 -2.33 1.33
C THR A 86 15.27 -2.25 2.80
N THR A 87 15.63 -1.17 3.49
CA THR A 87 15.30 -0.94 4.89
C THR A 87 13.79 -0.86 5.10
N PHE A 88 13.10 -0.06 4.28
CA PHE A 88 11.66 0.10 4.32
C PHE A 88 10.96 -1.25 4.16
N ARG A 89 11.25 -1.97 3.07
CA ARG A 89 10.63 -3.27 2.77
C ARG A 89 10.86 -4.28 3.89
N SER A 90 12.10 -4.39 4.37
CA SER A 90 12.46 -5.34 5.43
C SER A 90 11.73 -5.05 6.74
N ASN A 91 11.63 -3.77 7.12
CA ASN A 91 10.92 -3.35 8.32
C ASN A 91 9.42 -3.64 8.23
N GLN A 92 8.78 -3.30 7.10
CA GLN A 92 7.35 -3.57 6.90
C GLN A 92 7.04 -5.07 6.90
N ILE A 93 7.81 -5.88 6.17
CA ILE A 93 7.60 -7.34 6.13
C ILE A 93 7.82 -7.96 7.51
N LYS A 94 8.84 -7.53 8.25
CA LYS A 94 9.11 -8.02 9.61
C LYS A 94 7.92 -7.73 10.53
N GLN A 95 7.41 -6.51 10.53
CA GLN A 95 6.24 -6.10 11.33
C GLN A 95 5.00 -6.94 11.01
N LEU A 96 4.73 -7.16 9.72
CA LEU A 96 3.58 -7.96 9.27
C LEU A 96 3.69 -9.45 9.65
N ARG A 97 4.93 -9.98 9.74
CA ARG A 97 5.22 -11.35 10.15
C ARG A 97 5.19 -11.55 11.66
N THR A 98 5.63 -10.58 12.48
CA THR A 98 5.65 -10.71 13.94
C THR A 98 4.26 -10.84 14.58
N ASN A 99 3.19 -10.48 13.86
CA ASN A 99 1.80 -10.69 14.28
C ASN A 99 1.22 -12.04 13.82
N ALA A 100 2.06 -12.97 13.33
CA ALA A 100 1.66 -14.37 13.16
C ALA A 100 1.82 -15.07 14.52
N THR A 101 0.71 -15.52 15.05
CA THR A 101 0.51 -16.19 16.33
C THR A 101 1.68 -17.13 16.70
N LYS A 102 2.33 -16.87 17.83
CA LYS A 102 2.96 -17.94 18.63
C LYS A 102 1.84 -18.88 19.06
N GLY A 103 1.60 -19.96 18.33
CA GLY A 103 0.56 -20.92 18.65
C GLY A 103 0.69 -22.17 17.80
N LEU A 104 0.67 -23.33 18.47
CA LEU A 104 0.80 -24.71 17.97
C LEU A 104 2.23 -25.19 17.69
N SER A 105 3.03 -25.29 18.77
CA SER A 105 3.93 -26.42 18.92
C SER A 105 3.06 -27.61 19.32
N TRP A 106 3.05 -28.67 18.52
CA TRP A 106 2.40 -29.93 18.88
C TRP A 106 3.12 -30.52 20.10
N MET A 107 2.42 -30.56 21.24
CA MET A 107 2.72 -31.48 22.35
C MET A 107 1.89 -32.74 22.15
#